data_AF-A0A5C9AY96-F1
#
_entry.id   AF-A0A5C9AY96-F1
#
_cell.length_a   1.000
_cell.length_b   1.000
_cell.length_c   1.000
_cell.angle_alpha   90.00
_cell.angle_beta   90.00
_cell.angle_gamma   90.00
#
_symmetry.space_group_name_H-M   'P 1'
#
loop_
_entity.id
_entity.type
_entity.pdbx_description
1 polymer ?
#
loop_
_entity_poly.entity_id
_entity_poly.type
_entity_poly.pdbx_seq_one_letter_code
_entity_poly.pdbx_strand_id
1 'polypeptide(L)'
;RLDLAKWLVDRSNPLTARVWVNRQWERFFGTGLVKTTENLGSQAEFPSHPELLDWLAVEFTTDWDMKRLQKLIVMSATYRQDSKSEVGGRNGEIRAGVPTSPLRIPNSTDPDNRWLSRGPRVRLSAVVEKLGGPSVRPYMPDGVWDETSRYGDLRGYKHDTNDGLYRRTLYTIWKRTAAPPTMLLFDAPSREICTVKRSRTNTPLQALTLLNEITYVEAARKMAERMMLEGGTSPSDRLKFGFRWATSRRPTDDELAVLLDGLNEDIARLKQQPEAVKQLISTGESKANASLDPAELAAYTLTANVLLNLDEVVTRE
;
A
#
# COMPACT_ATOMS: atom_id res chain seq x y z
N ARG A 1 26.27 26.98 -11.35
CA ARG A 1 25.57 26.05 -10.41
C ARG A 1 24.94 26.82 -9.25
N LEU A 2 25.69 27.69 -8.55
CA LEU A 2 25.15 28.54 -7.48
C LEU A 2 24.05 29.50 -7.96
N ASP A 3 24.22 30.16 -9.10
CA ASP A 3 23.22 31.13 -9.60
C ASP A 3 21.88 30.46 -9.94
N LEU A 4 21.92 29.27 -10.55
CA LEU A 4 20.73 28.46 -10.79
C LEU A 4 20.06 28.05 -9.48
N ALA A 5 20.84 27.66 -8.47
CA ALA A 5 20.29 27.29 -7.15
C ALA A 5 19.63 28.50 -6.48
N LYS A 6 20.24 29.69 -6.55
CA LYS A 6 19.66 30.94 -6.03
C LYS A 6 18.38 31.30 -6.77
N TRP A 7 18.38 31.25 -8.10
CA TRP A 7 17.21 31.53 -8.93
C TRP A 7 16.06 30.54 -8.68
N LEU A 8 16.35 29.26 -8.42
CA LEU A 8 15.33 28.25 -8.13
C LEU A 8 14.55 28.57 -6.85
N VAL A 9 15.20 29.12 -5.82
CA VAL A 9 14.55 29.42 -4.53
C VAL A 9 14.25 30.91 -4.35
N ASP A 10 14.47 31.71 -5.39
CA ASP A 10 14.22 33.13 -5.36
C ASP A 10 12.72 33.42 -5.20
N ARG A 11 12.38 34.41 -4.38
CA ARG A 11 10.97 34.79 -4.14
C ARG A 11 10.26 35.31 -5.39
N SER A 12 11.02 35.82 -6.36
CA SER A 12 10.48 36.21 -7.68
C SER A 12 10.14 35.02 -8.57
N ASN A 13 10.57 33.81 -8.20
CA ASN A 13 10.25 32.57 -8.90
C ASN A 13 9.14 31.79 -8.17
N PRO A 14 7.87 31.95 -8.56
CA PRO A 14 6.74 31.29 -7.86
C PRO A 14 6.67 29.78 -8.13
N LEU A 15 7.37 29.27 -9.14
CA LEU A 15 7.16 27.91 -9.63
C LEU A 15 7.64 26.86 -8.62
N THR A 16 8.81 27.05 -8.01
CA THR A 16 9.40 26.05 -7.11
C THR A 16 8.49 25.74 -5.93
N ALA A 17 7.95 26.78 -5.29
CA ALA A 17 7.04 26.64 -4.17
C ALA A 17 5.71 26.01 -4.59
N ARG A 18 5.10 26.49 -5.69
CA ARG A 18 3.85 25.92 -6.23
C ARG A 18 3.99 24.44 -6.60
N VAL A 19 5.10 24.05 -7.25
CA VAL A 19 5.39 22.65 -7.59
C VAL A 19 5.50 21.80 -6.33
N TRP A 20 6.23 22.27 -5.31
CA TRP A 20 6.42 21.51 -4.08
C TRP A 20 5.13 21.37 -3.28
N VAL A 21 4.38 22.45 -3.12
CA VAL A 21 3.06 22.45 -2.47
C VAL A 21 2.11 21.50 -3.19
N ASN A 22 2.05 21.55 -4.53
CA ASN A 22 1.18 20.66 -5.31
C ASN A 22 1.53 19.18 -5.09
N ARG A 23 2.84 18.85 -5.04
CA ARG A 23 3.32 17.50 -4.72
C ARG A 23 2.96 17.06 -3.31
N GLN A 24 3.09 17.96 -2.33
CA GLN A 24 2.75 17.66 -0.95
C GLN A 24 1.25 17.47 -0.77
N TRP A 25 0.44 18.28 -1.46
CA TRP A 25 -1.02 18.15 -1.52
C TRP A 25 -1.44 16.81 -2.11
N GLU A 26 -0.87 16.43 -3.26
CA GLU A 26 -1.14 15.14 -3.91
C GLU A 26 -0.85 13.95 -2.99
N ARG A 27 0.18 14.02 -2.14
CA ARG A 27 0.50 12.95 -1.18
C ARG A 27 -0.59 12.76 -0.11
N PHE A 28 -1.29 13.82 0.26
CA PHE A 28 -2.35 13.77 1.26
C PHE A 28 -3.72 13.51 0.66
N PHE A 29 -4.02 14.07 -0.52
CA PHE A 29 -5.33 14.06 -1.16
C PHE A 29 -5.40 13.20 -2.44
N GLY A 30 -4.34 12.48 -2.79
CA GLY A 30 -4.28 11.56 -3.93
C GLY A 30 -4.10 12.23 -5.30
N THR A 31 -4.67 13.43 -5.48
CA THR A 31 -4.54 14.30 -6.67
C THR A 31 -4.07 15.69 -6.23
N GLY A 32 -3.13 16.28 -6.97
CA GLY A 32 -2.67 17.65 -6.72
C GLY A 32 -3.75 18.69 -7.05
N LEU A 33 -3.59 19.92 -6.54
CA LEU A 33 -4.39 21.07 -6.96
C LEU A 33 -4.25 21.31 -8.47
N VAL A 34 -3.05 21.11 -9.01
CA VAL A 34 -2.80 20.91 -10.44
C VAL A 34 -2.66 19.41 -10.68
N LYS A 35 -3.49 18.84 -11.54
CA LYS A 35 -3.54 17.39 -11.80
C LYS A 35 -2.21 16.83 -12.33
N THR A 36 -1.50 17.63 -13.12
CA THR A 36 -0.21 17.27 -13.73
C THR A 36 0.96 17.65 -12.85
N THR A 37 1.35 16.76 -11.95
CA THR A 37 2.49 17.00 -11.03
C THR A 37 3.84 17.13 -11.74
N GLU A 38 3.95 16.59 -12.96
CA GLU A 38 5.18 16.58 -13.76
C GLU A 38 5.32 17.85 -14.62
N ASN A 39 4.23 18.57 -14.88
CA ASN A 39 4.21 19.76 -15.71
C ASN A 39 3.34 20.84 -15.04
N LEU A 40 3.99 21.92 -14.60
CA LEU A 40 3.33 23.10 -14.06
C LEU A 40 3.66 24.27 -15.00
N GLY A 41 2.65 24.88 -15.61
CA GLY A 41 2.84 25.97 -16.55
C GLY A 41 1.62 26.21 -17.43
N SER A 42 1.78 27.00 -18.48
CA SER A 42 0.71 27.35 -19.42
C SER A 42 0.17 26.17 -20.24
N GLN A 43 0.94 25.08 -20.34
CA GLN A 43 0.54 23.84 -21.01
C GLN A 43 -0.09 22.82 -20.04
N ALA A 44 -0.12 23.13 -18.75
CA ALA A 44 -0.76 22.30 -17.74
C ALA A 44 -2.23 22.69 -17.60
N GLU A 45 -3.01 21.78 -17.03
CA GLU A 45 -4.36 22.13 -16.60
C GLU A 45 -4.32 23.20 -15.50
N PHE A 46 -5.29 24.11 -15.49
CA PHE A 46 -5.40 25.11 -14.43
C PHE A 46 -5.59 24.43 -13.06
N PRO A 47 -5.05 25.03 -11.98
CA PRO A 47 -5.30 24.52 -10.63
C PRO A 47 -6.80 24.51 -10.32
N SER A 48 -7.28 23.47 -9.64
CA SER A 48 -8.68 23.41 -9.19
C SER A 48 -9.01 24.52 -8.20
N HIS A 49 -8.04 24.91 -7.36
CA HIS A 49 -8.15 26.00 -6.39
C HIS A 49 -6.90 26.89 -6.48
N PRO A 50 -6.86 27.86 -7.42
CA PRO A 50 -5.65 28.65 -7.69
C PRO A 50 -5.25 29.54 -6.51
N GLU A 51 -6.21 30.18 -5.84
CA GLU A 51 -5.96 31.03 -4.67
C GLU A 51 -5.36 30.23 -3.51
N LEU A 52 -5.83 29.00 -3.29
CA LEU A 52 -5.32 28.12 -2.26
C LEU A 52 -3.88 27.68 -2.56
N LEU A 53 -3.58 27.32 -3.82
CA LEU A 53 -2.24 26.96 -4.24
C LEU A 53 -1.27 28.13 -4.00
N ASP A 54 -1.69 29.35 -4.34
CA ASP A 54 -0.88 30.55 -4.20
C ASP A 54 -0.63 30.90 -2.74
N TRP A 55 -1.68 30.85 -1.93
CA TRP A 55 -1.55 31.09 -0.49
C TRP A 55 -0.61 30.08 0.16
N LEU A 56 -0.78 28.78 -0.10
CA LEU A 56 0.11 27.74 0.43
C LEU A 56 1.57 27.90 -0.07
N ALA A 57 1.76 28.31 -1.32
CA ALA A 57 3.09 28.54 -1.88
C ALA A 57 3.78 29.72 -1.19
N VAL A 58 3.09 30.85 -1.02
CA VAL A 58 3.61 32.03 -0.30
C VAL A 58 3.94 31.66 1.14
N GLU A 59 3.02 31.00 1.84
CA GLU A 59 3.25 30.50 3.19
C GLU A 59 4.52 29.67 3.25
N PHE A 60 4.68 28.68 2.37
CA PHE A 60 5.84 27.80 2.35
C PHE A 60 7.17 28.54 2.11
N THR A 61 7.20 29.57 1.27
CA THR A 61 8.44 30.34 1.00
C THR A 61 8.92 31.22 2.15
N THR A 62 8.12 31.37 3.21
CA THR A 62 8.48 32.18 4.38
C THR A 62 9.70 31.59 5.10
N ASP A 63 9.73 30.27 5.25
CA ASP A 63 10.76 29.53 6.00
C ASP A 63 11.21 28.22 5.33
N TRP A 64 10.55 27.80 4.24
CA TRP A 64 10.76 26.51 3.58
C TRP A 64 10.59 25.31 4.53
N ASP A 65 9.81 25.46 5.61
CA ASP A 65 9.61 24.41 6.61
C ASP A 65 8.58 23.39 6.13
N MET A 66 9.09 22.20 5.76
CA MET A 66 8.26 21.08 5.31
C MET A 66 7.28 20.59 6.38
N LYS A 67 7.69 20.55 7.66
CA LYS A 67 6.82 20.10 8.75
C LYS A 67 5.72 21.12 9.01
N ARG A 68 6.02 22.41 8.94
CA ARG A 68 5.00 23.47 9.08
C ARG A 68 3.95 23.36 7.97
N LEU A 69 4.37 23.22 6.70
CA LEU A 69 3.45 23.02 5.58
C LEU A 69 2.59 21.74 5.75
N GLN A 70 3.21 20.62 6.13
CA GLN A 70 2.47 19.37 6.38
C GLN A 70 1.46 19.54 7.52
N LYS A 71 1.86 20.16 8.64
CA LYS A 71 0.97 20.47 9.76
C LYS A 71 -0.20 21.33 9.30
N LEU A 72 0.05 22.36 8.50
CA LEU A 72 -0.99 23.25 7.97
C LEU A 72 -2.04 22.48 7.15
N ILE A 73 -1.58 21.56 6.28
CA ILE A 73 -2.47 20.72 5.48
C ILE A 73 -3.27 19.76 6.36
N VAL A 74 -2.63 18.99 7.26
CA VAL A 74 -3.33 17.97 8.06
C VAL A 74 -4.23 18.56 9.15
N MET A 75 -4.01 19.82 9.53
CA MET A 75 -4.86 20.55 10.48
C MET A 75 -5.98 21.35 9.78
N SER A 76 -6.03 21.36 8.44
CA SER A 76 -7.11 22.01 7.69
C SER A 76 -8.47 21.38 7.98
N ALA A 77 -9.55 22.13 7.77
CA ALA A 77 -10.92 21.59 7.86
C ALA A 77 -11.13 20.50 6.80
N THR A 78 -10.63 20.70 5.59
CA THR A 78 -10.71 19.75 4.47
C THR A 78 -10.07 18.41 4.79
N TYR A 79 -8.87 18.39 5.40
CA TYR A 79 -8.20 17.13 5.76
C TYR A 79 -8.89 16.41 6.92
N ARG A 80 -9.46 17.16 7.87
CA ARG A 80 -10.14 16.62 9.06
C ARG A 80 -11.62 16.28 8.81
N GLN A 81 -12.10 16.47 7.58
CA GLN A 81 -13.47 16.15 7.21
C GLN A 81 -13.68 14.62 7.18
N ASP A 82 -14.82 14.18 7.70
CA ASP A 82 -15.23 12.78 7.64
C ASP A 82 -15.81 12.45 6.26
N SER A 83 -15.46 11.28 5.71
CA SER A 83 -15.84 10.85 4.35
C SER A 83 -17.08 9.98 4.33
N LYS A 84 -18.01 10.21 5.27
CA LYS A 84 -19.28 9.50 5.34
C LYS A 84 -20.21 9.99 4.24
N SER A 85 -20.37 9.20 3.18
CA SER A 85 -21.47 9.39 2.24
C SER A 85 -22.71 8.65 2.73
N GLU A 86 -23.83 9.34 2.86
CA GLU A 86 -25.13 8.72 3.05
C GLU A 86 -25.44 7.89 1.79
N VAL A 87 -25.47 6.56 1.93
CA VAL A 87 -25.85 5.66 0.84
C VAL A 87 -27.35 5.83 0.62
N GLY A 88 -27.72 6.83 -0.18
CA GLY A 88 -29.10 7.23 -0.37
C GLY A 88 -29.17 8.64 -0.94
N GLY A 89 -28.84 8.80 -2.21
CA GLY A 89 -29.18 10.03 -2.91
C GLY A 89 -30.69 10.29 -2.81
N ARG A 90 -31.09 11.57 -2.77
CA ARG A 90 -32.47 12.09 -2.70
C ARG A 90 -33.49 11.44 -3.67
N ASN A 91 -33.06 10.60 -4.60
CA ASN A 91 -33.87 9.95 -5.62
C ASN A 91 -33.80 8.40 -5.59
N GLY A 92 -33.67 7.79 -4.41
CA GLY A 92 -34.42 6.58 -4.03
C GLY A 92 -34.39 5.29 -4.89
N GLU A 93 -33.56 5.13 -5.93
CA GLU A 93 -33.46 3.87 -6.67
C GLU A 93 -32.28 3.03 -6.17
N ILE A 94 -32.46 2.44 -4.98
CA ILE A 94 -31.65 1.30 -4.56
C ILE A 94 -32.07 0.12 -5.44
N ARG A 95 -31.22 -0.28 -6.39
CA ARG A 95 -31.38 -1.58 -7.06
C ARG A 95 -31.24 -2.68 -6.00
N ALA A 96 -32.35 -3.22 -5.55
CA ALA A 96 -32.40 -4.33 -4.62
C ALA A 96 -31.57 -5.50 -5.16
N GLY A 97 -30.56 -5.95 -4.40
CA GLY A 97 -29.74 -7.13 -4.72
C GLY A 97 -28.24 -6.88 -4.91
N VAL A 98 -27.76 -5.63 -4.86
CA VAL A 98 -26.31 -5.37 -4.81
C VAL A 98 -25.93 -5.05 -3.37
N PRO A 99 -25.03 -5.81 -2.71
CA PRO A 99 -24.52 -5.47 -1.40
C PRO A 99 -23.99 -4.03 -1.44
N THR A 100 -24.60 -3.15 -0.65
CA THR A 100 -24.14 -1.77 -0.41
C THR A 100 -22.85 -1.83 0.37
N SER A 101 -21.78 -2.18 -0.32
CA SER A 101 -20.45 -1.92 0.15
C SER A 101 -20.28 -0.39 0.21
N PRO A 102 -19.81 0.19 1.33
CA PRO A 102 -19.43 1.62 1.38
C PRO A 102 -18.38 1.99 0.31
N LEU A 103 -17.78 0.99 -0.34
CA LEU A 103 -16.72 1.08 -1.35
C LEU A 103 -17.15 1.63 -2.71
N ARG A 104 -18.46 1.84 -2.96
CA ARG A 104 -18.96 2.39 -4.23
C ARG A 104 -19.68 3.70 -3.98
N ILE A 105 -18.91 4.79 -3.98
CA ILE A 105 -19.44 6.15 -4.18
C ILE A 105 -19.36 6.46 -5.67
N PRO A 106 -20.41 6.20 -6.47
CA PRO A 106 -20.53 6.80 -7.79
C PRO A 106 -21.02 8.23 -7.61
N ASN A 107 -20.17 9.14 -7.13
CA ASN A 107 -20.43 10.55 -7.39
C ASN A 107 -20.07 10.79 -8.86
N SER A 108 -21.06 10.58 -9.74
CA SER A 108 -20.94 10.90 -11.17
C SER A 108 -20.56 12.37 -11.41
N THR A 109 -20.79 13.23 -10.42
CA THR A 109 -20.46 14.66 -10.44
C THR A 109 -18.97 14.97 -10.27
N ASP A 110 -18.22 14.19 -9.49
CA ASP A 110 -16.77 14.41 -9.24
C ASP A 110 -16.03 13.06 -9.09
N PRO A 111 -15.87 12.30 -10.18
CA PRO A 111 -15.24 10.98 -10.15
C PRO A 111 -13.77 11.05 -9.70
N ASP A 112 -13.07 12.14 -10.02
CA ASP A 112 -11.65 12.36 -9.69
C ASP A 112 -11.43 12.92 -8.27
N ASN A 113 -12.50 13.16 -7.49
CA ASN A 113 -12.46 13.80 -6.17
C ASN A 113 -11.71 15.15 -6.17
N ARG A 114 -11.90 15.94 -7.23
CA ARG A 114 -11.29 17.27 -7.43
C ARG A 114 -11.73 18.29 -6.38
N TRP A 115 -12.95 18.14 -5.86
CA TRP A 115 -13.53 19.04 -4.85
C TRP A 115 -13.35 18.53 -3.42
N LEU A 116 -12.61 17.41 -3.26
CA LEU A 116 -12.21 16.88 -1.95
C LEU A 116 -13.39 16.61 -1.02
N SER A 117 -14.50 16.12 -1.60
CA SER A 117 -15.69 15.74 -0.85
C SER A 117 -15.51 14.46 -0.03
N ARG A 118 -14.44 13.70 -0.32
CA ARG A 118 -14.07 12.44 0.35
C ARG A 118 -12.55 12.29 0.48
N GLY A 119 -12.11 11.33 1.29
CA GLY A 119 -10.72 10.89 1.41
C GLY A 119 -10.22 10.15 0.16
N PRO A 120 -8.91 10.20 -0.14
CA PRO A 120 -8.34 9.52 -1.28
C PRO A 120 -8.10 8.03 -1.01
N ARG A 121 -8.61 7.16 -1.89
CA ARG A 121 -8.33 5.72 -1.85
C ARG A 121 -6.99 5.39 -2.54
N VAL A 122 -5.89 5.24 -1.79
CA VAL A 122 -4.52 5.13 -2.35
C VAL A 122 -3.66 4.06 -1.66
N ARG A 123 -2.90 3.24 -2.40
CA ARG A 123 -2.07 2.18 -1.77
C ARG A 123 -1.14 2.67 -0.65
N LEU A 124 -1.14 1.93 0.47
CA LEU A 124 -0.25 2.20 1.60
C LEU A 124 1.20 1.85 1.23
N SER A 125 2.14 2.64 1.75
CA SER A 125 3.57 2.32 1.68
C SER A 125 3.97 1.66 3.00
N ALA A 126 4.49 0.43 2.95
CA ALA A 126 4.90 -0.30 4.14
C ALA A 126 6.11 0.34 4.83
N VAL A 127 6.13 0.24 6.16
CA VAL A 127 7.24 0.69 7.02
C VAL A 127 7.98 -0.53 7.55
N VAL A 128 9.29 -0.58 7.33
CA VAL A 128 10.20 -1.58 7.92
C VAL A 128 11.26 -0.83 8.72
N GLU A 129 11.64 -1.27 9.90
CA GLU A 129 12.37 -0.43 10.87
C GLU A 129 13.85 -0.19 10.51
N LYS A 130 14.52 -1.13 9.83
CA LYS A 130 15.97 -1.05 9.55
C LYS A 130 16.29 -0.07 8.41
N LEU A 131 17.04 0.98 8.74
CA LEU A 131 17.54 2.00 7.81
C LEU A 131 19.04 1.81 7.53
N GLY A 132 19.44 1.92 6.27
CA GLY A 132 20.84 1.87 5.82
C GLY A 132 21.40 0.45 5.65
N GLY A 133 22.66 0.34 5.24
CA GLY A 133 23.33 -0.95 4.97
C GLY A 133 23.35 -1.34 3.49
N PRO A 134 23.98 -2.49 3.17
CA PRO A 134 24.13 -2.95 1.79
C PRO A 134 22.79 -3.34 1.15
N SER A 135 22.77 -3.36 -0.18
CA SER A 135 21.63 -3.88 -0.94
C SER A 135 21.42 -5.36 -0.66
N VAL A 136 20.17 -5.80 -0.73
CA VAL A 136 19.76 -7.17 -0.44
C VAL A 136 19.00 -7.81 -1.60
N ARG A 137 18.86 -9.14 -1.54
CA ARG A 137 18.21 -9.98 -2.54
C ARG A 137 16.99 -10.68 -1.90
N PRO A 138 15.76 -10.14 -2.04
CA PRO A 138 14.55 -10.81 -1.56
C PRO A 138 14.20 -12.04 -2.43
N TYR A 139 13.07 -12.69 -2.17
CA TYR A 139 12.57 -13.74 -3.06
C TYR A 139 12.35 -13.22 -4.49
N MET A 140 12.75 -14.03 -5.45
CA MET A 140 12.51 -13.82 -6.87
C MET A 140 12.55 -15.18 -7.58
N PRO A 141 11.74 -15.39 -8.64
CA PRO A 141 11.82 -16.62 -9.43
C PRO A 141 13.20 -16.85 -10.04
N ASP A 142 13.55 -18.12 -10.22
CA ASP A 142 14.81 -18.53 -10.83
C ASP A 142 14.91 -18.08 -12.30
N GLY A 143 16.12 -17.75 -12.75
CA GLY A 143 16.40 -17.44 -14.15
C GLY A 143 15.99 -16.05 -14.65
N VAL A 144 15.27 -15.24 -13.84
CA VAL A 144 14.73 -13.92 -14.27
C VAL A 144 15.81 -12.98 -14.82
N TRP A 145 17.04 -13.05 -14.30
CA TRP A 145 18.16 -12.20 -14.76
C TRP A 145 19.19 -12.94 -15.60
N ASP A 146 19.04 -14.24 -15.85
CA ASP A 146 20.07 -15.04 -16.50
C ASP A 146 20.24 -14.65 -17.97
N GLU A 147 19.12 -14.43 -18.67
CA GLU A 147 19.11 -14.07 -20.09
C GLU A 147 19.42 -12.59 -20.36
N THR A 148 19.15 -11.71 -19.39
CA THR A 148 19.27 -10.25 -19.59
C THR A 148 20.62 -9.69 -19.13
N SER A 149 21.52 -10.50 -18.57
CA SER A 149 22.78 -10.06 -17.93
C SER A 149 23.92 -9.84 -18.91
N ARG A 150 23.81 -8.76 -19.69
CA ARG A 150 24.87 -8.27 -20.59
C ARG A 150 25.88 -7.34 -19.90
N TYR A 151 25.46 -6.61 -18.86
CA TYR A 151 26.28 -5.66 -18.11
C TYR A 151 26.11 -5.89 -16.61
N GLY A 152 27.20 -6.27 -15.93
CA GLY A 152 27.18 -6.77 -14.55
C GLY A 152 26.67 -8.22 -14.51
N ASP A 153 27.48 -9.15 -14.00
CA ASP A 153 27.09 -10.55 -13.90
C ASP A 153 26.20 -10.75 -12.65
N LEU A 154 24.89 -10.79 -12.88
CA LEU A 154 23.86 -11.11 -11.89
C LEU A 154 23.14 -12.42 -12.25
N ARG A 155 23.78 -13.27 -13.06
CA ARG A 155 23.26 -14.60 -13.39
C ARG A 155 23.33 -15.51 -12.15
N GLY A 156 22.46 -16.51 -12.11
CA GLY A 156 22.35 -17.41 -10.97
C GLY A 156 21.90 -16.66 -9.72
N TYR A 157 20.86 -15.83 -9.85
CA TYR A 157 20.30 -15.11 -8.73
C TYR A 157 20.01 -16.06 -7.56
N LYS A 158 20.50 -15.70 -6.37
CA LYS A 158 20.15 -16.36 -5.12
C LYS A 158 19.64 -15.29 -4.18
N HIS A 159 18.46 -15.52 -3.61
CA HIS A 159 17.97 -14.66 -2.56
C HIS A 159 18.90 -14.75 -1.35
N ASP A 160 18.97 -13.68 -0.57
CA ASP A 160 19.68 -13.67 0.69
C ASP A 160 18.90 -14.49 1.73
N THR A 161 19.47 -14.66 2.92
CA THR A 161 18.81 -15.34 4.05
C THR A 161 18.62 -14.38 5.22
N ASN A 162 17.81 -14.79 6.20
CA ASN A 162 17.56 -14.02 7.43
C ASN A 162 17.11 -12.58 7.13
N ASP A 163 17.71 -11.60 7.79
CA ASP A 163 17.48 -10.16 7.61
C ASP A 163 17.49 -9.67 6.15
N GLY A 164 18.20 -10.37 5.25
CA GLY A 164 18.28 -10.00 3.83
C GLY A 164 16.93 -10.06 3.12
N LEU A 165 16.04 -10.96 3.54
CA LEU A 165 14.71 -11.16 2.93
C LEU A 165 13.70 -10.11 3.37
N TYR A 166 13.87 -9.54 4.57
CA TYR A 166 12.85 -8.73 5.23
C TYR A 166 13.20 -7.23 5.25
N ARG A 167 13.75 -6.71 4.15
CA ARG A 167 14.15 -5.30 4.02
C ARG A 167 13.15 -4.51 3.17
N ARG A 168 13.15 -3.18 3.36
CA ARG A 168 12.45 -2.26 2.45
C ARG A 168 12.92 -2.51 1.02
N THR A 169 12.00 -2.48 0.06
CA THR A 169 12.32 -2.56 -1.38
C THR A 169 13.27 -1.46 -1.87
N LEU A 170 13.42 -0.37 -1.09
CA LEU A 170 14.47 0.64 -1.27
C LEU A 170 15.89 0.03 -1.28
N TYR A 171 16.11 -1.02 -0.48
CA TYR A 171 17.39 -1.73 -0.35
C TYR A 171 17.48 -2.95 -1.29
N THR A 172 16.43 -3.27 -2.04
CA THR A 172 16.48 -4.39 -2.98
C THR A 172 17.41 -4.07 -4.14
N ILE A 173 18.31 -5.00 -4.47
CA ILE A 173 19.14 -4.89 -5.65
C ILE A 173 18.24 -4.80 -6.88
N TRP A 174 18.51 -3.83 -7.75
CA TRP A 174 17.64 -3.52 -8.87
C TRP A 174 18.50 -3.13 -10.07
N LYS A 175 18.49 -3.99 -11.08
CA LYS A 175 19.14 -3.78 -12.36
C LYS A 175 18.35 -2.79 -13.22
N ARG A 176 19.04 -1.79 -13.78
CA ARG A 176 18.39 -0.68 -14.51
C ARG A 176 17.43 -1.15 -15.61
N THR A 177 17.80 -2.21 -16.33
CA THR A 177 17.05 -2.78 -17.47
C THR A 177 16.16 -3.97 -17.11
N ALA A 178 16.19 -4.46 -15.87
CA ALA A 178 15.39 -5.60 -15.42
C ALA A 178 15.04 -5.43 -13.94
N ALA A 179 13.88 -4.84 -13.68
CA ALA A 179 13.38 -4.67 -12.32
C ALA A 179 12.89 -6.00 -11.73
N PRO A 180 12.87 -6.16 -10.39
CA PRO A 180 12.25 -7.31 -9.75
C PRO A 180 10.78 -7.48 -10.18
N PRO A 181 10.32 -8.69 -10.58
CA PRO A 181 8.98 -8.91 -11.11
C PRO A 181 7.86 -8.42 -10.20
N THR A 182 7.94 -8.71 -8.89
CA THR A 182 6.95 -8.27 -7.91
C THR A 182 6.84 -6.75 -7.88
N MET A 183 7.96 -6.03 -7.98
CA MET A 183 7.92 -4.57 -8.01
C MET A 183 7.25 -4.03 -9.28
N LEU A 184 7.54 -4.62 -10.45
CA LEU A 184 6.88 -4.26 -11.70
C LEU A 184 5.37 -4.51 -11.64
N LEU A 185 4.97 -5.64 -11.05
CA LEU A 185 3.57 -5.98 -10.88
C LEU A 185 2.84 -4.95 -10.01
N PHE A 186 3.50 -4.37 -9.01
CA PHE A 186 2.97 -3.30 -8.16
C PHE A 186 3.34 -1.89 -8.65
N ASP A 187 3.32 -1.68 -9.96
CA ASP A 187 3.47 -0.37 -10.63
C ASP A 187 4.79 0.37 -10.32
N ALA A 188 5.87 -0.35 -10.00
CA ALA A 188 7.16 0.29 -9.83
C ALA A 188 7.67 0.82 -11.18
N PRO A 189 8.11 2.10 -11.25
CA PRO A 189 8.55 2.70 -12.50
C PRO A 189 9.85 2.06 -12.99
N SER A 190 10.05 2.05 -14.31
CA SER A 190 11.36 1.69 -14.86
C SER A 190 12.41 2.73 -14.44
N ARG A 191 13.68 2.32 -14.35
CA ARG A 191 14.80 3.24 -14.07
C ARG A 191 15.44 3.78 -15.36
N GLU A 192 14.68 3.77 -16.43
CA GLU A 192 15.12 4.23 -17.75
C GLU A 192 14.78 5.71 -17.95
N ILE A 193 13.63 6.14 -17.45
CA ILE A 193 13.12 7.51 -17.53
C ILE A 193 12.81 8.07 -16.14
N CYS A 194 12.89 9.40 -16.00
CA CYS A 194 12.48 10.06 -14.77
C CYS A 194 10.95 9.97 -14.65
N THR A 195 10.46 9.33 -13.58
CA THR A 195 9.02 9.19 -13.32
C THR A 195 8.68 9.98 -12.07
N VAL A 196 7.89 11.04 -12.21
CA VAL A 196 7.48 11.89 -11.08
C VAL A 196 6.20 11.32 -10.45
N LYS A 197 5.30 10.75 -11.26
CA LYS A 197 4.08 10.09 -10.80
C LYS A 197 4.04 8.63 -11.24
N ARG A 198 3.84 7.72 -10.27
CA ARG A 198 3.66 6.29 -10.57
C ARG A 198 2.26 6.03 -11.13
N SER A 199 2.14 5.10 -12.07
CA SER A 199 0.85 4.54 -12.45
C SER A 199 0.21 3.87 -11.24
N ARG A 200 -1.12 3.82 -11.24
CA ARG A 200 -1.90 3.12 -10.22
C ARG A 200 -2.83 2.18 -10.95
N THR A 201 -2.66 0.88 -10.75
CA THR A 201 -3.54 -0.14 -11.31
C THR A 201 -4.23 -0.90 -10.19
N ASN A 202 -5.30 -1.63 -10.48
CA ASN A 202 -5.85 -2.62 -9.55
C ASN A 202 -6.16 -3.86 -10.39
N THR A 203 -5.15 -4.72 -10.54
CA THR A 203 -5.25 -5.87 -11.43
C THR A 203 -5.52 -7.13 -10.60
N PRO A 204 -6.30 -8.09 -11.12
CA PRO A 204 -6.46 -9.39 -10.45
C PRO A 204 -5.12 -10.08 -10.17
N LEU A 205 -4.12 -9.86 -11.02
CA LEU A 205 -2.78 -10.42 -10.85
C LEU A 205 -2.07 -9.88 -9.58
N GLN A 206 -2.29 -8.61 -9.22
CA GLN A 206 -1.76 -8.07 -7.95
C GLN A 206 -2.36 -8.79 -6.74
N ALA A 207 -3.69 -9.00 -6.73
CA ALA A 207 -4.36 -9.74 -5.67
C ALA A 207 -3.89 -11.20 -5.62
N LEU A 208 -3.77 -11.87 -6.77
CA LEU A 208 -3.25 -13.24 -6.85
C LEU A 208 -1.81 -13.34 -6.35
N THR A 209 -0.96 -12.35 -6.62
CA THR A 209 0.40 -12.31 -6.08
C THR A 209 0.40 -12.17 -4.56
N LEU A 210 -0.46 -11.33 -3.97
CA LEU A 210 -0.59 -11.25 -2.51
C LEU A 210 -1.04 -12.57 -1.87
N LEU A 211 -1.83 -13.38 -2.59
CA LEU A 211 -2.23 -14.71 -2.09
C LEU A 211 -1.12 -15.75 -2.17
N ASN A 212 -0.31 -15.72 -3.24
CA ASN A 212 0.47 -16.89 -3.65
C ASN A 212 1.99 -16.71 -3.57
N GLU A 213 2.52 -15.49 -3.62
CA GLU A 213 3.97 -15.29 -3.59
C GLU A 213 4.56 -15.62 -2.21
N ILE A 214 5.79 -16.15 -2.21
CA ILE A 214 6.45 -16.71 -1.02
C ILE A 214 6.50 -15.68 0.11
N THR A 215 6.86 -14.44 -0.22
CA THR A 215 6.94 -13.33 0.75
C THR A 215 5.63 -13.10 1.49
N TYR A 216 4.49 -13.17 0.80
CA TYR A 216 3.19 -12.84 1.39
C TYR A 216 2.58 -14.01 2.14
N VAL A 217 2.75 -15.24 1.64
CA VAL A 217 2.36 -16.46 2.37
C VAL A 217 3.17 -16.58 3.66
N GLU A 218 4.47 -16.32 3.60
CA GLU A 218 5.33 -16.31 4.78
C GLU A 218 4.94 -15.22 5.79
N ALA A 219 4.68 -13.99 5.32
CA ALA A 219 4.20 -12.91 6.17
C ALA A 219 2.85 -13.24 6.82
N ALA A 220 1.92 -13.85 6.07
CA ALA A 220 0.62 -14.31 6.59
C ALA A 220 0.80 -15.36 7.69
N ARG A 221 1.73 -16.32 7.52
CA ARG A 221 2.05 -17.30 8.56
C ARG A 221 2.60 -16.64 9.83
N LYS A 222 3.47 -15.65 9.70
CA LYS A 222 3.98 -14.90 10.88
C LYS A 222 2.92 -14.05 11.55
N MET A 223 2.00 -13.47 10.78
CA MET A 223 0.81 -12.82 11.34
C MET A 223 -0.08 -13.84 12.07
N ALA A 224 -0.29 -15.04 11.51
CA ALA A 224 -1.07 -16.11 12.14
C ALA A 224 -0.46 -16.59 13.46
N GLU A 225 0.86 -16.82 13.51
CA GLU A 225 1.57 -17.14 14.76
C GLU A 225 1.31 -16.05 15.82
N ARG A 226 1.39 -14.79 15.42
CA ARG A 226 1.13 -13.65 16.31
C ARG A 226 -0.33 -13.62 16.78
N MET A 227 -1.30 -13.87 15.90
CA MET A 227 -2.70 -13.98 16.27
C MET A 227 -2.92 -15.08 17.32
N MET A 228 -2.29 -16.25 17.16
CA MET A 228 -2.45 -17.36 18.10
C MET A 228 -1.77 -17.13 19.46
N LEU A 229 -0.64 -16.42 19.47
CA LEU A 229 0.17 -16.19 20.68
C LEU A 229 -0.26 -14.94 21.47
N GLU A 230 -0.59 -13.84 20.78
CA GLU A 230 -0.89 -12.54 21.39
C GLU A 230 -2.39 -12.20 21.38
N GLY A 231 -3.17 -12.86 20.52
CA GLY A 231 -4.58 -12.53 20.30
C GLY A 231 -5.56 -13.07 21.35
N GLY A 232 -5.09 -13.77 22.37
CA GLY A 232 -5.91 -14.32 23.45
C GLY A 232 -6.27 -15.81 23.28
N THR A 233 -7.22 -16.27 24.09
CA THR A 233 -7.52 -17.70 24.26
C THR A 233 -8.59 -18.22 23.31
N SER A 234 -9.55 -17.39 22.90
CA SER A 234 -10.64 -17.80 22.00
C SER A 234 -10.32 -17.50 20.53
N PRO A 235 -10.84 -18.28 19.57
CA PRO A 235 -10.72 -17.96 18.14
C PRO A 235 -11.24 -16.57 17.79
N SER A 236 -12.35 -16.14 18.39
CA SER A 236 -12.92 -14.80 18.22
C SER A 236 -11.92 -13.70 18.61
N ASP A 237 -11.23 -13.84 19.74
CA ASP A 237 -10.28 -12.82 20.20
C ASP A 237 -9.06 -12.74 19.27
N ARG A 238 -8.57 -13.89 18.81
CA ARG A 238 -7.46 -13.99 17.85
C ARG A 238 -7.80 -13.36 16.51
N LEU A 239 -9.02 -13.57 16.02
CA LEU A 239 -9.51 -12.93 14.79
C LEU A 239 -9.68 -11.42 14.95
N LYS A 240 -10.27 -10.95 16.06
CA LYS A 240 -10.37 -9.51 16.37
C LYS A 240 -8.99 -8.85 16.44
N PHE A 241 -8.01 -9.54 17.03
CA PHE A 241 -6.62 -9.08 17.08
C PHE A 241 -6.02 -8.97 15.69
N GLY A 242 -6.09 -10.04 14.88
CA GLY A 242 -5.54 -10.05 13.52
C GLY A 242 -6.20 -9.00 12.62
N PHE A 243 -7.52 -8.89 12.68
CA PHE A 243 -8.28 -7.90 11.93
C PHE A 243 -7.82 -6.48 12.25
N ARG A 244 -7.72 -6.15 13.55
CA ARG A 244 -7.25 -4.84 14.00
C ARG A 244 -5.80 -4.59 13.65
N TRP A 245 -4.97 -5.63 13.64
CA TRP A 245 -3.57 -5.50 13.27
C TRP A 245 -3.40 -5.14 11.78
N ALA A 246 -4.21 -5.74 10.91
CA ALA A 246 -4.16 -5.45 9.48
C ALA A 246 -4.87 -4.15 9.11
N THR A 247 -6.07 -3.89 9.65
CA THR A 247 -6.96 -2.80 9.23
C THR A 247 -6.95 -1.58 10.15
N SER A 248 -6.31 -1.66 11.31
CA SER A 248 -6.36 -0.64 12.39
C SER A 248 -7.75 -0.35 12.97
N ARG A 249 -8.80 -1.11 12.63
CA ARG A 249 -10.15 -1.02 13.20
C ARG A 249 -10.63 -2.34 13.80
N ARG A 250 -11.76 -2.34 14.51
CA ARG A 250 -12.39 -3.59 14.96
C ARG A 250 -13.27 -4.15 13.83
N PRO A 251 -13.37 -5.48 13.69
CA PRO A 251 -14.35 -6.07 12.79
C PRO A 251 -15.76 -5.79 13.32
N THR A 252 -16.71 -5.67 12.39
CA THR A 252 -18.14 -5.74 12.68
C THR A 252 -18.54 -7.17 13.05
N ASP A 253 -19.74 -7.35 13.62
CA ASP A 253 -20.20 -8.68 14.02
C ASP A 253 -20.38 -9.61 12.81
N ASP A 254 -20.83 -9.09 11.67
CA ASP A 254 -20.97 -9.85 10.41
C ASP A 254 -19.60 -10.27 9.85
N GLU A 255 -18.63 -9.37 9.82
CA GLU A 255 -17.25 -9.69 9.37
C GLU A 255 -16.61 -10.76 10.27
N LEU A 256 -16.82 -10.65 11.58
CA LEU A 256 -16.31 -11.63 12.54
C LEU A 256 -16.96 -13.01 12.34
N ALA A 257 -18.27 -13.05 12.09
CA ALA A 257 -18.97 -14.31 11.81
C ALA A 257 -18.41 -15.00 10.56
N VAL A 258 -18.23 -14.28 9.46
CA VAL A 258 -17.65 -14.82 8.22
C VAL A 258 -16.23 -15.36 8.44
N LEU A 259 -15.40 -14.64 9.21
CA LEU A 259 -14.04 -15.09 9.51
C LEU A 259 -14.01 -16.32 10.42
N LEU A 260 -14.93 -16.41 11.39
CA LEU A 260 -15.06 -17.58 12.26
C LEU A 260 -15.50 -18.82 11.48
N ASP A 261 -16.50 -18.67 10.61
CA ASP A 261 -17.00 -19.77 9.78
C ASP A 261 -15.90 -20.28 8.84
N GLY A 262 -15.23 -19.38 8.12
CA GLY A 262 -14.12 -19.74 7.24
C GLY A 262 -12.95 -20.40 7.98
N LEU A 263 -12.59 -19.90 9.17
CA LEU A 263 -11.55 -20.51 10.00
C LEU A 263 -11.92 -21.94 10.42
N ASN A 264 -13.17 -22.15 10.85
CA ASN A 264 -13.63 -23.47 11.29
C ASN A 264 -13.66 -24.48 10.14
N GLU A 265 -14.12 -24.05 8.95
CA GLU A 265 -14.08 -24.86 7.72
C GLU A 265 -12.64 -25.23 7.34
N ASP A 266 -11.71 -24.27 7.39
CA ASP A 266 -10.32 -24.50 7.08
C ASP A 266 -9.65 -25.46 8.07
N ILE A 267 -9.92 -25.33 9.38
CA ILE A 267 -9.42 -26.27 10.39
C ILE A 267 -9.94 -27.68 10.10
N ALA A 268 -11.24 -27.84 9.82
CA ALA A 268 -11.84 -29.14 9.54
C ALA A 268 -11.24 -29.78 8.27
N ARG A 269 -11.04 -28.99 7.22
CA ARG A 269 -10.44 -29.41 5.95
C ARG A 269 -8.97 -29.80 6.10
N LEU A 270 -8.18 -28.96 6.75
CA LEU A 270 -6.72 -29.13 6.86
C LEU A 270 -6.33 -30.27 7.81
N LYS A 271 -7.16 -30.59 8.82
CA LYS A 271 -6.98 -31.81 9.64
C LYS A 271 -7.01 -33.10 8.82
N GLN A 272 -7.69 -33.09 7.67
CA GLN A 272 -7.77 -34.25 6.76
C GLN A 272 -6.67 -34.24 5.69
N GLN A 273 -5.86 -33.17 5.61
CA GLN A 273 -4.87 -32.94 4.55
C GLN A 273 -3.48 -32.61 5.11
N PRO A 274 -2.83 -33.56 5.81
CA PRO A 274 -1.54 -33.31 6.48
C PRO A 274 -0.41 -32.86 5.54
N GLU A 275 -0.39 -33.35 4.29
CA GLU A 275 0.60 -32.92 3.29
C GLU A 275 0.40 -31.46 2.87
N ALA A 276 -0.86 -31.02 2.70
CA ALA A 276 -1.16 -29.62 2.37
C ALA A 276 -0.79 -28.68 3.53
N VAL A 277 -1.05 -29.10 4.77
CA VAL A 277 -0.62 -28.38 5.98
C VAL A 277 0.89 -28.19 5.97
N LYS A 278 1.64 -29.28 5.75
CA LYS A 278 3.10 -29.24 5.73
C LYS A 278 3.62 -28.30 4.65
N GLN A 279 3.08 -28.37 3.43
CA GLN A 279 3.48 -27.51 2.33
C GLN A 279 3.22 -26.02 2.63
N LEU A 280 2.06 -25.68 3.19
CA LEU A 280 1.71 -24.30 3.50
C LEU A 280 2.60 -23.74 4.60
N ILE A 281 2.75 -24.44 5.73
CA ILE A 281 3.53 -23.94 6.87
C ILE A 281 5.04 -24.00 6.64
N SER A 282 5.51 -24.67 5.58
CA SER A 282 6.92 -24.68 5.16
C SER A 282 7.24 -23.67 4.07
N THR A 283 6.29 -22.83 3.64
CA THR A 283 6.54 -21.84 2.59
C THR A 283 7.45 -20.72 3.10
N GLY A 284 8.57 -20.50 2.39
CA GLY A 284 9.60 -19.52 2.75
C GLY A 284 10.72 -20.08 3.64
N GLU A 285 11.64 -19.20 4.05
CA GLU A 285 12.85 -19.54 4.82
C GLU A 285 12.61 -19.48 6.33
N SER A 286 11.64 -18.68 6.77
CA SER A 286 11.30 -18.61 8.19
C SER A 286 10.68 -19.94 8.64
N LYS A 287 11.01 -20.34 9.87
CA LYS A 287 10.50 -21.60 10.45
C LYS A 287 9.17 -21.36 11.15
N ALA A 288 8.24 -22.28 10.98
CA ALA A 288 6.98 -22.27 11.72
C ALA A 288 7.25 -22.47 13.22
N ASN A 289 6.43 -21.87 14.08
CA ASN A 289 6.53 -22.09 15.52
C ASN A 289 6.10 -23.52 15.88
N ALA A 290 7.05 -24.34 16.35
CA ALA A 290 6.84 -25.74 16.67
C ALA A 290 5.91 -25.99 17.89
N SER A 291 5.59 -24.95 18.67
CA SER A 291 4.70 -25.07 19.84
C SER A 291 3.21 -25.00 19.48
N LEU A 292 2.89 -24.65 18.23
CA LEU A 292 1.52 -24.50 17.75
C LEU A 292 1.06 -25.76 17.02
N ASP A 293 -0.23 -26.07 17.08
CA ASP A 293 -0.82 -27.14 16.28
C ASP A 293 -0.65 -26.80 14.77
N PRO A 294 -0.05 -27.70 13.96
CA PRO A 294 0.23 -27.42 12.55
C PRO A 294 -1.04 -27.14 11.72
N ALA A 295 -2.13 -27.85 11.98
CA ALA A 295 -3.37 -27.70 11.20
C ALA A 295 -4.08 -26.39 11.56
N GLU A 296 -4.12 -26.03 12.85
CA GLU A 296 -4.62 -24.72 13.28
C GLU A 296 -3.75 -23.59 12.71
N LEU A 297 -2.42 -23.70 12.80
CA LEU A 297 -1.52 -22.68 12.26
C LEU A 297 -1.72 -22.48 10.75
N ALA A 298 -1.91 -23.56 10.00
CA ALA A 298 -2.22 -23.50 8.58
C ALA A 298 -3.55 -22.77 8.31
N ALA A 299 -4.60 -23.05 9.08
CA ALA A 299 -5.90 -22.38 8.94
C ALA A 299 -5.84 -20.88 9.29
N TYR A 300 -5.14 -20.52 10.39
CA TYR A 300 -4.89 -19.11 10.71
C TYR A 300 -4.02 -18.43 9.66
N THR A 301 -3.08 -19.15 9.02
CA THR A 301 -2.26 -18.62 7.91
C THR A 301 -3.14 -18.24 6.72
N LEU A 302 -4.10 -19.08 6.34
CA LEU A 302 -5.06 -18.75 5.28
C LEU A 302 -5.92 -17.54 5.66
N THR A 303 -6.43 -17.51 6.90
CA THR A 303 -7.23 -16.37 7.38
C THR A 303 -6.42 -15.07 7.36
N ALA A 304 -5.18 -15.09 7.85
CA ALA A 304 -4.27 -13.95 7.81
C ALA A 304 -3.94 -13.52 6.37
N ASN A 305 -3.82 -14.47 5.46
CA ASN A 305 -3.58 -14.20 4.04
C ASN A 305 -4.79 -13.48 3.39
N VAL A 306 -6.02 -13.87 3.74
CA VAL A 306 -7.24 -13.14 3.35
C VAL A 306 -7.21 -11.71 3.90
N LEU A 307 -6.93 -11.55 5.20
CA LEU A 307 -6.88 -10.22 5.84
C LEU A 307 -5.84 -9.31 5.17
N LEU A 308 -4.64 -9.82 4.89
CA LEU A 308 -3.57 -9.05 4.24
C LEU A 308 -3.86 -8.70 2.77
N ASN A 309 -4.84 -9.35 2.16
CA ASN A 309 -5.26 -9.09 0.78
C ASN A 309 -6.56 -8.28 0.68
N LEU A 310 -7.12 -7.83 1.82
CA LEU A 310 -8.24 -6.91 1.78
C LEU A 310 -7.84 -5.59 1.11
N ASP A 311 -8.77 -5.00 0.36
CA ASP A 311 -8.52 -3.73 -0.31
C ASP A 311 -8.21 -2.62 0.70
N GLU A 312 -8.87 -2.60 1.87
CA GLU A 312 -8.60 -1.65 2.97
C GLU A 312 -7.21 -1.81 3.63
N VAL A 313 -6.54 -2.95 3.42
CA VAL A 313 -5.17 -3.19 3.94
C VAL A 313 -4.15 -2.78 2.90
N VAL A 314 -4.42 -3.09 1.64
CA VAL A 314 -3.52 -2.78 0.52
C VAL A 314 -3.66 -1.30 0.13
N THR A 315 -4.84 -0.72 0.33
CA THR A 315 -5.22 0.67 0.01
C THR A 315 -5.58 1.47 1.26
N ARG A 316 -5.04 2.69 1.36
CA ARG A 316 -5.46 3.73 2.30
C ARG A 316 -6.85 4.18 1.91
N GLU A 317 -7.76 4.20 2.87
CA GLU A 317 -9.08 4.84 2.76
C GLU A 317 -9.11 6.24 3.39
#